data_AF-A0A554KNA6-F1
#
_entry.id   AF-A0A554KNA6-F1
#
_cell.length_a   1.000
_cell.length_b   1.000
_cell.length_c   1.000
_cell.angle_alpha   90.00
_cell.angle_beta   90.00
_cell.angle_gamma   90.00
#
_symmetry.space_group_name_H-M   'P 1'
#
loop_
_entity.id
_entity.type
_entity.pdbx_description
1 polymer ?
#
loop_
_entity_poly.entity_id
_entity_poly.type
_entity_poly.pdbx_seq_one_letter_code
_entity_poly.pdbx_strand_id
1 'polypeptide(L)'
;MGVRSPKPDDVKTGRKCVVCKAGEIVESFSSRHDPSTGPPIFGPGSQNQIKRFSDGFHCANCGISYFFVPDEKAYLSFHLSSEEPKS
;
A
#
# COMPACT_ATOMS: atom_id res chain seq x y z
N MET A 1 -18.33 -6.04 -9.07
CA MET A 1 -17.27 -5.27 -9.75
C MET A 1 -16.12 -5.14 -8.77
N GLY A 2 -15.05 -5.92 -8.91
CA GLY A 2 -13.91 -5.87 -7.99
C GLY A 2 -13.04 -4.68 -8.32
N VAL A 3 -12.99 -3.68 -7.42
CA VAL A 3 -12.10 -2.52 -7.58
C VAL A 3 -10.68 -3.04 -7.40
N ARG A 4 -9.88 -3.05 -8.48
CA ARG A 4 -8.46 -3.40 -8.40
C ARG A 4 -7.77 -2.34 -7.56
N SER A 5 -7.17 -2.74 -6.43
CA SER A 5 -6.27 -1.87 -5.69
C SER A 5 -5.14 -1.44 -6.61
N PRO A 6 -4.89 -0.12 -6.79
CA PRO A 6 -3.83 0.35 -7.67
C PRO A 6 -2.49 -0.13 -7.12
N LYS A 7 -1.67 -0.76 -7.97
CA LYS A 7 -0.34 -1.19 -7.56
C LYS A 7 0.64 0.00 -7.59
N PRO A 8 1.72 -0.03 -6.81
CA PRO A 8 2.72 1.02 -6.81
C PRO A 8 3.52 1.08 -8.12
N ASP A 9 3.50 0.01 -8.92
CA ASP A 9 3.95 -0.02 -10.32
C ASP A 9 2.98 0.64 -11.31
N ASP A 10 1.70 0.82 -10.94
CA ASP A 10 0.68 1.43 -11.79
C ASP A 10 0.65 2.97 -11.68
N VAL A 11 1.36 3.60 -10.73
CA VAL A 11 1.34 5.07 -10.55
C VAL A 11 2.74 5.68 -10.46
N LYS A 12 2.79 6.90 -10.99
CA LYS A 12 3.91 7.77 -11.35
C LYS A 12 4.86 8.19 -10.22
N THR A 13 4.80 7.59 -9.03
CA THR A 13 5.67 7.93 -7.88
C THR A 13 6.90 7.02 -7.77
N GLY A 14 7.06 6.04 -8.68
CA GLY A 14 8.24 5.17 -8.73
C GLY A 14 8.49 4.38 -7.45
N ARG A 15 7.42 4.01 -6.73
CA ARG A 15 7.45 3.36 -5.40
C ARG A 15 8.02 4.21 -4.26
N LYS A 16 8.26 5.51 -4.45
CA LYS A 16 8.74 6.41 -3.38
C LYS A 16 7.57 7.16 -2.73
N CYS A 17 7.62 7.30 -1.41
CA CYS A 17 6.64 8.11 -0.70
C CYS A 17 6.98 9.60 -0.84
N VAL A 18 6.22 10.33 -1.64
CA VAL A 18 6.40 11.77 -1.85
C VAL A 18 6.13 12.62 -0.59
N VAL A 19 5.38 12.06 0.37
CA VAL A 19 5.04 12.73 1.63
C VAL A 19 6.25 12.83 2.56
N CYS A 20 6.90 11.69 2.86
CA CYS A 20 8.07 11.68 3.75
C CYS A 20 9.41 11.73 3.01
N LYS A 21 9.42 11.54 1.68
CA LYS A 21 10.60 11.50 0.79
C LYS A 21 11.68 10.46 1.12
N ALA A 22 11.54 9.75 2.24
CA ALA A 22 12.54 8.81 2.76
C ALA A 22 12.11 7.34 2.63
N GLY A 23 10.81 7.06 2.64
CA GLY A 23 10.29 5.68 2.64
C GLY A 23 9.80 5.19 1.29
N GLU A 24 9.93 3.89 1.06
CA GLU A 24 9.36 3.20 -0.10
C GLU A 24 7.94 2.71 0.19
N ILE A 25 7.13 2.60 -0.86
CA ILE A 25 5.79 2.01 -0.83
C ILE A 25 5.93 0.50 -0.96
N VAL A 26 5.52 -0.23 0.07
CA VAL A 26 5.63 -1.69 0.18
C VAL A 26 4.25 -2.33 0.31
N GLU A 27 4.13 -3.58 -0.14
CA GLU A 27 2.91 -4.37 0.02
C GLU A 27 2.85 -5.03 1.40
N SER A 28 1.69 -4.94 2.04
CA SER A 28 1.39 -5.61 3.31
C SER A 28 0.67 -6.90 3.11
N PHE A 29 0.92 -7.84 4.02
CA PHE A 29 0.20 -9.09 4.02
C PHE A 29 -0.21 -9.51 5.42
N SER A 30 -1.43 -10.02 5.55
CA SER A 30 -1.92 -10.68 6.75
C SER A 30 -2.23 -12.13 6.45
N SER A 31 -2.05 -12.97 7.47
CA SER A 31 -2.45 -14.36 7.44
C SER A 31 -3.80 -14.48 8.13
N ARG A 32 -4.82 -14.96 7.42
CA ARG A 32 -6.18 -15.15 7.96
C ARG A 32 -6.66 -16.56 7.72
N HIS A 33 -7.53 -17.04 8.60
CA HIS A 33 -8.19 -18.32 8.41
C HIS A 33 -9.21 -18.24 7.27
N ASP A 34 -9.06 -19.10 6.27
CA ASP A 34 -9.97 -19.31 5.14
C ASP A 34 -10.54 -20.73 5.23
N PRO A 35 -11.79 -20.89 5.70
CA PRO A 35 -12.42 -22.21 5.84
C PRO A 35 -12.72 -22.86 4.49
N SER A 36 -12.61 -22.12 3.37
CA SER A 36 -12.82 -22.64 2.01
C SER A 36 -11.62 -23.41 1.47
N THR A 37 -10.45 -23.26 2.10
CA THR A 37 -9.20 -23.91 1.69
C THR A 37 -8.82 -24.99 2.70
N GLY A 38 -9.15 -26.25 2.40
CA GLY A 38 -8.83 -27.41 3.25
C GLY A 38 -10.08 -28.20 3.67
N PRO A 39 -9.89 -29.39 4.27
CA PRO A 39 -11.02 -30.18 4.76
C PRO A 39 -11.77 -29.44 5.89
N PRO A 40 -13.10 -29.62 6.01
CA PRO A 40 -13.86 -29.08 7.14
C PRO A 40 -13.33 -29.66 8.45
N ILE A 41 -13.12 -28.82 9.47
CA ILE A 41 -12.46 -29.23 10.72
C ILE A 41 -13.43 -29.12 11.89
N PHE A 42 -13.47 -30.17 12.71
CA PHE A 42 -14.00 -30.15 14.08
C PHE A 42 -12.79 -30.11 15.03
N GLY A 43 -12.34 -28.93 15.45
CA GLY A 43 -11.15 -28.74 16.30
C GLY A 43 -10.31 -27.51 15.93
N PRO A 44 -9.15 -27.28 16.59
CA PRO A 44 -8.24 -26.19 16.23
C PRO A 44 -7.74 -26.42 14.79
N GLY A 45 -7.95 -25.42 13.92
CA GLY A 45 -7.81 -25.57 12.48
C GLY A 45 -6.42 -26.02 12.00
N SER A 46 -6.32 -26.46 10.74
CA SER A 46 -5.05 -26.89 10.13
C SER A 46 -4.29 -25.71 9.51
N GLN A 47 -2.96 -25.77 9.43
CA GLN A 47 -2.15 -24.73 8.76
C GLN A 47 -2.57 -24.48 7.29
N ASN A 48 -3.15 -25.47 6.62
CA ASN A 48 -3.62 -25.36 5.24
C ASN A 48 -4.82 -24.42 5.07
N GLN A 49 -5.49 -24.05 6.17
CA GLN A 49 -6.56 -23.06 6.19
C GLN A 49 -6.05 -21.65 6.49
N ILE A 50 -4.75 -21.45 6.71
CA ILE A 50 -4.18 -20.12 6.90
C ILE A 50 -3.74 -19.61 5.53
N LYS A 51 -4.43 -18.59 5.02
CA LYS A 51 -4.14 -17.98 3.73
C LYS A 51 -3.59 -16.58 3.92
N ARG A 52 -2.60 -16.25 3.09
CA ARG A 52 -1.98 -14.92 3.04
C ARG A 52 -2.80 -14.02 2.14
N PHE A 53 -3.27 -12.89 2.67
CA PHE A 53 -4.03 -11.87 1.96
C PHE A 53 -3.19 -10.61 1.86
N SER A 54 -3.25 -9.93 0.71
CA SER A 54 -2.70 -8.57 0.59
C SER A 54 -3.62 -7.61 1.33
N ASP A 55 -3.06 -6.83 2.26
CA ASP A 55 -3.76 -5.74 2.96
C ASP A 55 -3.56 -4.40 2.25
N GLY A 56 -2.93 -4.40 1.07
CA GLY A 56 -2.65 -3.22 0.27
C GLY A 56 -1.25 -2.65 0.50
N PHE A 57 -1.05 -1.41 0.04
CA PHE A 57 0.26 -0.77 -0.03
C PHE A 57 0.38 0.40 0.94
N HIS A 58 1.52 0.52 1.62
CA HIS A 58 1.80 1.64 2.53
C HIS A 58 3.27 2.06 2.47
N CYS A 59 3.59 3.25 2.98
CA CYS A 59 4.98 3.68 3.14
C CYS A 59 5.65 2.98 4.34
N ALA A 60 6.78 2.30 4.10
CA ALA A 60 7.52 1.61 5.16
C ALA A 60 8.08 2.53 6.25
N ASN A 61 8.20 3.84 5.98
CA ASN A 61 8.73 4.81 6.93
C ASN A 61 7.64 5.53 7.76
N CYS A 62 6.62 6.08 7.09
CA CYS A 62 5.58 6.87 7.78
C CYS A 62 4.22 6.17 7.90
N GLY A 63 4.07 4.96 7.35
CA GLY A 63 2.84 4.15 7.47
C GLY A 63 1.65 4.64 6.64
N ILE A 64 1.78 5.74 5.88
CA ILE A 64 0.68 6.24 5.06
C ILE A 64 0.26 5.21 4.02
N SER A 65 -1.04 4.94 3.94
CA SER A 65 -1.59 4.08 2.90
C SER A 65 -1.44 4.74 1.53
N TYR A 66 -1.05 3.94 0.55
CA TYR A 66 -0.82 4.37 -0.83
C TYR A 66 -2.05 5.05 -1.44
N PHE A 67 -3.25 4.67 -1.02
CA PHE A 67 -4.49 5.31 -1.47
C PHE A 67 -4.54 6.82 -1.18
N PHE A 68 -3.84 7.28 -0.15
CA PHE A 68 -3.75 8.68 0.24
C PHE A 68 -2.46 9.36 -0.23
N VAL A 69 -1.57 8.64 -0.91
CA VAL A 69 -0.34 9.23 -1.46
C VAL A 69 -0.72 10.00 -2.74
N PRO A 70 -0.48 11.33 -2.78
CA PRO A 70 -0.80 12.12 -3.96
C PRO A 70 0.09 11.71 -5.14
N ASP A 71 -0.42 11.87 -6.36
CA ASP A 71 0.38 11.74 -7.58
C ASP A 71 1.55 12.73 -7.51
N GLU A 72 2.77 12.28 -7.83
CA GLU A 72 3.98 13.11 -7.73
C GLU A 72 3.84 14.42 -8.51
N LYS A 73 3.23 14.40 -9.70
CA LYS A 73 3.04 15.61 -10.51
C LYS A 73 2.07 16.57 -9.84
N ALA A 74 1.00 16.05 -9.24
CA ALA A 74 0.07 16.86 -8.47
C ALA A 74 0.78 17.46 -7.25
N TYR A 75 1.48 16.65 -6.46
CA TYR A 75 2.19 17.11 -5.26
C TYR A 75 3.23 18.20 -5.55
N LEU A 76 4.05 18.01 -6.59
CA LEU A 76 5.05 18.99 -7.02
C LEU A 76 4.41 20.29 -7.52
N SER A 77 3.27 20.24 -8.22
CA SER A 77 2.59 21.45 -8.69
C SER A 77 2.08 22.36 -7.56
N PHE A 78 1.70 21.79 -6.41
CA PHE A 78 1.28 22.55 -5.24
C PHE A 78 2.46 23.11 -4.44
N HIS A 79 3.61 22.44 -4.42
CA HIS A 79 4.75 22.81 -3.58
C HIS A 79 5.84 23.61 -4.30
N LEU A 80 5.97 23.54 -5.64
CA LEU A 80 6.89 24.40 -6.40
C LEU A 80 6.41 25.85 -6.57
N SER A 81 5.17 26.16 -6.17
CA SER A 81 4.65 27.54 -6.19
C SER A 81 5.04 28.37 -4.95
N SER A 82 5.85 27.84 -4.03
CA SER A 82 6.19 28.50 -2.75
C SER A 82 7.67 28.85 -2.58
N GLU A 83 8.53 28.58 -3.56
CA GLU A 83 9.93 29.04 -3.57
C GLU A 83 10.08 30.21 -4.54
N GLU A 84 9.55 31.39 -4.18
CA GLU A 84 10.05 32.63 -4.77
C GLU A 84 11.49 32.85 -4.25
N PRO A 85 12.49 33.06 -5.12
CA PRO A 85 13.82 33.42 -4.67
C PRO A 85 13.74 34.78 -3.97
N LYS A 86 14.02 34.81 -2.67
CA LYS A 86 14.22 36.05 -1.93
C LYS A 86 15.48 36.72 -2.51
N SER A 87 15.26 37.84 -3.19
CA SER A 87 16.27 38.70 -3.84
C SER A 87 17.39 39.14 -2.92
#